data_AF-A0A811RQF7-F1
#
_entry.id   AF-A0A811RQF7-F1
#
_cell.length_a   1.000
_cell.length_b   1.000
_cell.length_c   1.000
_cell.angle_alpha   90.00
_cell.angle_beta   90.00
_cell.angle_gamma   90.00
#
_symmetry.space_group_name_H-M   'P 1'
#
loop_
_entity.id
_entity.type
_entity.pdbx_description
1 polymer ?
#
loop_
_entity_poly.entity_id
_entity_poly.type
_entity_poly.pdbx_seq_one_letter_code
_entity_poly.pdbx_strand_id
1 'polypeptide(L)'
;MEEHDQYESVRLDDSLEDERNLDEIIADRRAAEAELDARDIRTRAAADRKLPQMLDDLVRHIESIIRMSEAHARMHLQSYVSQEDVDMAIRVLLDSFISTQKFGIQKALQKNFRKYMTFKKDCTELLLLLLHTLVKDALHFEEIVSGSTAHLTHVEVKVEDLKNKAQE
;
A
#
# COMPACT_ATOMS: atom_id res chain seq x y z
N MET A 1 -49.66 -24.95 -47.12
CA MET A 1 -49.01 -25.93 -48.03
C MET A 1 -48.60 -25.11 -49.23
N GLU A 2 -47.33 -24.79 -49.47
CA GLU A 2 -46.08 -25.44 -49.06
C GLU A 2 -44.99 -24.39 -49.36
N GLU A 3 -44.37 -23.78 -48.34
CA GLU A 3 -43.20 -22.92 -48.53
C GLU A 3 -41.97 -23.82 -48.46
N HIS A 4 -41.25 -23.94 -49.58
CA HIS A 4 -39.98 -24.65 -49.63
C HIS A 4 -38.89 -23.74 -49.06
N ASP A 5 -38.42 -24.06 -47.85
CA ASP A 5 -37.16 -23.58 -47.29
C ASP A 5 -36.01 -23.95 -48.21
N GLN A 6 -35.44 -22.97 -48.90
CA GLN A 6 -34.22 -23.14 -49.66
C GLN A 6 -33.03 -22.76 -48.76
N TYR A 7 -32.46 -23.76 -48.09
CA TYR A 7 -31.22 -23.59 -47.33
C TYR A 7 -30.11 -23.10 -48.28
N GLU A 8 -29.71 -21.85 -48.10
CA GLU A 8 -28.48 -21.31 -48.69
C GLU A 8 -27.31 -22.05 -48.04
N SER A 9 -26.74 -23.00 -48.77
CA SER A 9 -25.50 -23.65 -48.37
C SER A 9 -24.38 -22.62 -48.40
N VAL A 10 -24.13 -21.96 -47.28
CA VAL A 10 -22.89 -21.23 -47.04
C VAL A 10 -21.78 -22.25 -47.16
N ARG A 11 -21.17 -22.32 -48.34
CA ARG A 11 -19.94 -23.08 -48.56
C ARG A 11 -18.91 -22.45 -47.64
N LEU A 12 -18.50 -23.18 -46.61
CA LEU A 12 -17.23 -22.93 -45.96
C LEU A 12 -16.19 -23.06 -47.07
N ASP A 13 -15.63 -21.92 -47.45
CA ASP A 13 -14.53 -21.85 -48.40
C ASP A 13 -13.29 -22.44 -47.70
N ASP A 14 -13.14 -23.77 -47.81
CA ASP A 14 -11.97 -24.53 -47.39
C ASP A 14 -10.81 -24.40 -48.41
N SER A 15 -10.68 -23.26 -49.08
CA SER A 15 -9.45 -22.94 -49.81
C SER A 15 -8.38 -22.49 -48.82
N LEU A 16 -7.74 -23.45 -48.16
CA LEU A 16 -6.47 -23.25 -47.45
C LEU A 16 -5.28 -23.37 -48.41
N GLU A 17 -5.40 -22.90 -49.65
CA GLU A 17 -4.23 -22.67 -50.48
C GLU A 17 -3.70 -21.28 -50.12
N ASP A 18 -2.67 -21.28 -49.27
CA ASP A 18 -1.91 -20.08 -48.96
C ASP A 18 -1.25 -19.57 -50.24
N GLU A 19 -1.95 -18.71 -50.98
CA GLU A 19 -1.53 -18.17 -52.30
C GLU A 19 -0.34 -17.19 -52.20
N ARG A 20 0.19 -16.95 -51.00
CA ARG A 20 1.33 -16.05 -50.79
C ARG A 20 2.58 -16.59 -51.46
N ASN A 21 3.27 -15.73 -52.20
CA ASN A 21 4.54 -16.06 -52.81
C ASN A 21 5.58 -16.39 -51.71
N LEU A 22 6.49 -17.32 -51.96
CA LEU A 22 7.60 -17.65 -51.04
C LEU A 22 8.36 -16.41 -50.55
N ASP A 23 8.50 -15.39 -51.39
CA ASP A 23 9.14 -14.13 -51.04
C ASP A 23 8.34 -13.32 -49.99
N GLU A 24 7.01 -13.36 -50.06
CA GLU A 24 6.13 -12.70 -49.08
C GLU A 24 6.21 -13.40 -47.72
N ILE A 25 6.25 -14.73 -47.71
CA ILE A 25 6.41 -15.52 -46.48
C ILE A 25 7.75 -15.24 -45.81
N ILE A 26 8.84 -15.13 -46.59
CA ILE A 26 10.17 -14.82 -46.07
C ILE A 26 10.21 -13.37 -45.55
N ALA A 27 9.56 -12.43 -46.23
CA ALA A 27 9.46 -11.05 -45.80
C ALA A 27 8.68 -10.92 -44.47
N ASP A 28 7.53 -11.60 -44.36
CA ASP A 28 6.72 -11.64 -43.14
C ASP A 28 7.50 -12.26 -41.98
N ARG A 29 8.21 -13.37 -42.22
CA ARG A 29 9.05 -14.00 -41.20
C ARG A 29 10.18 -13.09 -40.74
N ARG A 30 10.87 -12.42 -41.67
CA ARG A 30 11.92 -11.44 -41.35
C ARG A 30 11.35 -10.25 -40.58
N ALA A 31 10.17 -9.76 -40.94
CA ALA A 31 9.49 -8.68 -40.23
C ALA A 31 9.11 -9.11 -38.79
N ALA A 32 8.58 -10.33 -38.63
CA ALA A 32 8.22 -10.88 -37.34
C ALA A 32 9.47 -11.12 -36.44
N GLU A 33 10.55 -11.67 -36.99
CA GLU A 33 11.82 -11.84 -36.27
C GLU A 33 12.42 -10.49 -35.84
N ALA A 34 12.41 -9.48 -36.73
CA ALA A 34 12.88 -8.14 -36.39
C ALA A 34 12.02 -7.46 -35.32
N GLU A 35 10.69 -7.68 -35.31
CA GLU A 35 9.82 -7.15 -34.27
C GLU A 35 10.03 -7.86 -32.92
N LEU A 36 10.25 -9.19 -32.93
CA LEU A 36 10.60 -9.95 -31.72
C LEU A 36 11.91 -9.49 -31.11
N ASP A 37 12.96 -9.30 -31.92
CA ASP A 37 14.24 -8.74 -31.46
C ASP A 37 14.09 -7.33 -30.90
N ALA A 38 13.29 -6.48 -31.56
CA ALA A 38 13.01 -5.14 -31.06
C ALA A 38 12.24 -5.15 -29.73
N ARG A 39 11.32 -6.11 -29.53
CA ARG A 39 10.59 -6.31 -28.27
C ARG A 39 11.51 -6.81 -27.16
N ASP A 40 12.37 -7.78 -27.44
CA ASP A 40 13.35 -8.33 -26.49
C ASP A 40 14.38 -7.29 -26.06
N ILE A 41 14.82 -6.41 -26.96
CA ILE A 41 15.70 -5.29 -26.62
C ILE A 41 14.96 -4.30 -25.71
N ARG A 42 13.68 -3.99 -25.96
CA ARG A 42 12.90 -3.08 -25.10
C ARG A 42 12.64 -3.66 -23.71
N THR A 43 12.31 -4.95 -23.60
CA THR A 43 12.07 -5.61 -22.32
C THR A 43 13.36 -5.79 -21.52
N ARG A 44 14.48 -6.17 -22.17
CA ARG A 44 15.81 -6.22 -21.53
C ARG A 44 16.29 -4.85 -21.09
N ALA A 45 16.18 -3.82 -21.92
CA ALA A 45 16.57 -2.46 -21.55
C ALA A 45 15.73 -1.89 -20.40
N ALA A 46 14.45 -2.26 -20.30
CA ALA A 46 13.61 -1.89 -19.16
C ALA A 46 13.99 -2.64 -17.87
N ALA A 47 14.35 -3.93 -17.97
CA ALA A 47 14.82 -4.72 -16.83
C ALA A 47 16.20 -4.26 -16.32
N ASP A 48 17.13 -4.00 -17.25
CA ASP A 48 18.49 -3.53 -16.96
C ASP A 48 18.52 -2.15 -16.31
N ARG A 49 17.50 -1.32 -16.52
CA ARG A 49 17.36 -0.02 -15.82
C ARG A 49 16.69 -0.13 -14.46
N LYS A 50 15.85 -1.15 -14.26
CA LYS A 50 15.04 -1.30 -13.03
C LYS A 50 15.87 -1.84 -11.87
N LEU A 51 16.81 -2.74 -12.13
CA LEU A 51 17.71 -3.30 -11.10
C LEU A 51 18.64 -2.25 -10.47
N PRO A 52 19.37 -1.42 -11.25
CA PRO A 52 20.22 -0.36 -10.70
C PRO A 52 19.40 0.65 -9.89
N GLN A 53 18.22 1.02 -10.39
CA GLN A 53 17.38 2.00 -9.72
C GLN A 53 16.83 1.50 -8.38
N MET A 54 16.45 0.22 -8.29
CA MET A 54 16.03 -0.40 -7.02
C MET A 54 17.17 -0.44 -6.00
N LEU A 55 18.41 -0.67 -6.46
CA LEU A 55 19.58 -0.66 -5.59
C LEU A 55 19.89 0.75 -5.08
N ASP A 56 19.83 1.76 -5.95
CA ASP A 56 20.05 3.17 -5.58
C ASP A 56 19.00 3.68 -4.59
N ASP A 57 17.74 3.28 -4.76
CA ASP A 57 16.67 3.60 -3.81
C ASP A 57 16.95 3.00 -2.42
N LEU A 58 17.35 1.73 -2.38
CA LEU A 58 17.69 1.04 -1.14
C LEU A 58 18.88 1.68 -0.42
N VAL A 59 19.97 1.98 -1.15
CA VAL A 59 21.17 2.60 -0.59
C VAL A 59 20.83 3.96 0.04
N ARG A 60 20.05 4.78 -0.67
CA ARG A 60 19.60 6.09 -0.16
C ARG A 60 18.73 5.96 1.10
N HIS A 61 17.85 4.96 1.14
CA HIS A 61 17.03 4.71 2.33
C HIS A 61 17.86 4.26 3.53
N ILE A 62 18.87 3.40 3.33
CA ILE A 62 19.78 2.97 4.39
C ILE A 62 20.61 4.15 4.91
N GLU A 63 21.15 4.99 4.01
CA GLU A 63 21.90 6.18 4.39
C GLU A 63 21.02 7.14 5.22
N SER A 64 19.77 7.33 4.80
CA SER A 64 18.80 8.15 5.53
C SER A 64 18.56 7.62 6.95
N ILE A 65 18.38 6.30 7.11
CA ILE A 65 18.22 5.66 8.43
C ILE A 65 19.43 5.95 9.32
N ILE A 66 20.65 5.72 8.83
CA ILE A 66 21.88 5.95 9.61
C ILE A 66 21.95 7.42 10.08
N ARG A 67 21.72 8.36 9.16
CA ARG A 67 21.76 9.80 9.47
C ARG A 67 20.71 10.22 10.51
N MET A 68 19.49 9.69 10.39
CA MET A 68 18.41 9.97 11.35
C MET A 68 18.69 9.35 12.72
N SER A 69 19.24 8.14 12.77
CA SER A 69 19.62 7.49 14.03
C SER A 69 20.73 8.25 14.75
N GLU A 70 21.77 8.69 14.03
CA GLU A 70 22.80 9.55 14.61
C GLU A 70 22.24 10.88 15.12
N ALA A 71 21.33 11.50 14.37
CA ALA A 71 20.68 12.74 14.79
C ALA A 71 19.88 12.54 16.08
N HIS A 72 19.10 11.45 16.18
CA HIS A 72 18.31 11.14 17.37
C HIS A 72 19.19 10.88 18.61
N ALA A 73 20.30 10.14 18.45
CA ALA A 73 21.26 9.93 19.53
C ALA A 73 21.90 11.25 19.98
N ARG A 74 22.29 12.11 19.04
CA ARG A 74 22.88 13.44 19.34
C ARG A 74 21.90 14.39 20.02
N MET A 75 20.60 14.33 19.70
CA MET A 75 19.56 15.08 20.41
C MET A 75 19.45 14.67 21.88
N HIS A 76 19.73 13.40 22.19
CA HIS A 76 19.83 12.89 23.56
C HIS A 76 21.23 13.04 24.16
N LEU A 77 22.13 13.78 23.50
CA LEU A 77 23.53 13.98 23.91
C LEU A 77 24.33 12.68 24.06
N GLN A 78 23.92 11.62 23.35
CA GLN A 78 24.60 10.34 23.33
C GLN A 78 25.67 10.31 22.24
N SER A 79 26.81 9.67 22.52
CA SER A 79 27.93 9.51 21.59
C SER A 79 27.82 8.26 20.72
N TYR A 80 26.95 7.32 21.08
CA TYR A 80 26.72 6.07 20.37
C TYR A 80 25.25 5.92 20.02
N VAL A 81 24.99 5.26 18.89
CA VAL A 81 23.63 4.96 18.42
C VAL A 81 23.15 3.69 19.11
N SER A 82 21.98 3.76 19.74
CA SER A 82 21.26 2.64 20.35
C SER A 82 20.22 2.05 19.38
N GLN A 83 19.70 0.86 19.69
CA GLN A 83 18.63 0.23 18.90
C GLN A 83 17.37 1.11 18.84
N GLU A 84 17.10 1.87 19.90
CA GLU A 84 15.96 2.79 19.98
C GLU A 84 16.06 3.94 18.97
N ASP A 85 17.27 4.45 18.72
CA ASP A 85 17.51 5.47 17.70
C ASP A 85 17.30 4.93 16.28
N VAL A 86 17.60 3.65 16.06
CA VAL A 86 17.36 2.95 14.80
C VAL A 86 15.88 2.71 14.58
N ASP A 87 15.17 2.23 15.60
CA ASP A 87 13.73 2.00 15.54
C ASP A 87 12.95 3.31 15.32
N MET A 88 13.42 4.40 15.94
CA MET A 88 12.92 5.76 15.67
C MET A 88 13.12 6.18 14.22
N ALA A 89 14.32 6.02 13.67
CA ALA A 89 14.64 6.39 12.29
C ALA A 89 13.82 5.57 11.28
N ILE A 90 13.69 4.27 11.50
CA ILE A 90 12.85 3.38 10.67
C ILE A 90 11.39 3.86 10.69
N ARG A 91 10.87 4.21 11.87
CA ARG A 91 9.50 4.71 12.01
C ARG A 91 9.27 5.98 11.18
N VAL A 92 10.17 6.96 11.29
CA VAL A 92 10.09 8.23 10.55
C VAL A 92 10.19 8.00 9.04
N LEU A 93 11.13 7.15 8.60
CA LEU A 93 11.28 6.79 7.19
C LEU A 93 9.99 6.16 6.64
N LEU A 94 9.43 5.18 7.36
CA LEU A 94 8.22 4.48 6.94
C LEU A 94 7.01 5.40 6.89
N ASP A 95 6.85 6.30 7.86
CA ASP A 95 5.72 7.24 7.89
C ASP A 95 5.78 8.22 6.70
N SER A 96 6.97 8.75 6.41
CA SER A 96 7.20 9.58 5.22
C SER A 96 6.99 8.81 3.92
N PHE A 97 7.43 7.55 3.84
CA PHE A 97 7.28 6.76 2.61
C PHE A 97 5.81 6.38 2.37
N ILE A 98 5.14 5.87 3.40
CA ILE A 98 3.74 5.41 3.35
C ILE A 98 2.80 6.56 3.01
N SER A 99 3.01 7.75 3.57
CA SER A 99 2.16 8.93 3.30
C SER A 99 2.19 9.40 1.85
N THR A 100 3.25 9.10 1.10
CA THR A 100 3.35 9.43 -0.34
C THR A 100 2.66 8.42 -1.26
N GLN A 101 2.22 7.27 -0.72
CA GLN A 101 1.61 6.21 -1.51
C GLN A 101 0.10 6.39 -1.66
N LYS A 102 -0.44 5.85 -2.75
CA LYS A 102 -1.90 5.79 -2.97
C LYS A 102 -2.58 5.04 -1.81
N PHE A 103 -3.78 5.47 -1.42
CA PHE A 103 -4.50 4.96 -0.25
C PHE A 103 -4.55 3.42 -0.14
N GLY A 104 -4.80 2.71 -1.24
CA GLY A 104 -4.82 1.24 -1.23
C GLY A 104 -3.46 0.61 -0.86
N ILE A 105 -2.37 1.17 -1.40
CA ILE A 105 -1.00 0.74 -1.10
C ILE A 105 -0.63 1.20 0.32
N GLN A 106 -1.02 2.41 0.71
CA GLN A 106 -0.81 2.96 2.04
C GLN A 106 -1.38 2.03 3.13
N LYS A 107 -2.64 1.61 3.00
CA LYS A 107 -3.28 0.68 3.95
C LYS A 107 -2.58 -0.69 3.98
N ALA A 108 -2.17 -1.21 2.83
CA ALA A 108 -1.44 -2.47 2.75
C ALA A 108 -0.05 -2.38 3.43
N LEU A 109 0.70 -1.30 3.17
CA LEU A 109 2.01 -1.06 3.77
C LEU A 109 1.90 -0.83 5.28
N GLN A 110 0.93 -0.03 5.75
CA GLN A 110 0.68 0.18 7.18
C GLN A 110 0.40 -1.14 7.90
N LYS A 111 -0.39 -2.04 7.29
CA LYS A 111 -0.67 -3.36 7.84
C LYS A 111 0.59 -4.22 7.92
N ASN A 112 1.39 -4.26 6.86
CA ASN A 112 2.60 -5.08 6.79
C ASN A 112 3.71 -4.58 7.73
N PHE A 113 3.86 -3.25 7.86
CA PHE A 113 4.92 -2.62 8.64
C PHE A 113 4.49 -2.14 10.03
N ARG A 114 3.30 -2.56 10.50
CA ARG A 114 2.70 -2.14 11.78
C ARG A 114 3.65 -2.25 12.98
N LYS A 115 4.48 -3.30 13.03
CA LYS A 115 5.47 -3.53 14.10
C LYS A 115 6.46 -2.37 14.22
N TYR A 116 6.86 -1.78 13.09
CA TYR A 116 7.85 -0.71 13.04
C TYR A 116 7.23 0.69 13.19
N MET A 117 5.92 0.81 12.95
CA MET A 117 5.18 2.08 13.09
C MET A 117 4.69 2.39 14.51
N THR A 118 4.66 1.38 15.37
CA THR A 118 4.09 1.48 16.74
C THR A 118 5.14 1.75 17.81
N PHE A 119 6.42 1.75 17.44
CA PHE A 119 7.51 2.08 18.36
C PHE A 119 7.30 3.47 18.98
N LYS A 120 7.33 3.58 20.32
CA LYS A 120 7.16 4.84 21.06
C LYS A 120 5.91 5.66 20.70
N LYS A 121 4.87 5.06 20.14
CA LYS A 121 3.55 5.70 20.18
C LYS A 121 3.01 5.51 21.59
N ASP A 122 2.77 6.60 22.30
CA ASP A 122 2.15 6.60 23.62
C ASP A 122 0.66 6.23 23.48
N CYS A 123 0.41 4.96 23.15
CA CYS A 123 -0.93 4.42 23.00
C CYS A 123 -1.70 4.51 24.31
N THR A 124 -1.02 4.46 25.46
CA THR A 124 -1.64 4.58 26.78
C THR A 124 -2.19 5.98 27.03
N GLU A 125 -1.44 7.02 26.69
CA GLU A 125 -1.91 8.41 26.85
C GLU A 125 -3.05 8.71 25.88
N LEU A 126 -2.94 8.23 24.64
CA LEU A 126 -4.01 8.36 23.65
C LEU A 126 -5.28 7.61 24.06
N LEU A 127 -5.13 6.40 24.62
CA LEU A 127 -6.25 5.60 25.11
C LEU A 127 -6.90 6.25 26.34
N LEU A 128 -6.10 6.84 27.23
CA LEU A 128 -6.60 7.59 28.36
C LEU A 128 -7.38 8.83 27.91
N LEU A 129 -6.89 9.56 26.90
CA LEU A 129 -7.58 10.69 26.30
C LEU A 129 -8.92 10.29 25.68
N LEU A 130 -8.95 9.17 24.95
CA LEU A 130 -10.18 8.60 24.37
C LEU A 130 -11.18 8.20 25.46
N LEU A 131 -10.71 7.54 26.52
CA LEU A 131 -11.55 7.17 27.66
C LEU A 131 -12.08 8.40 28.40
N HIS A 132 -11.25 9.42 28.63
CA HIS A 132 -11.67 10.69 29.23
C HIS A 132 -12.78 11.35 28.41
N THR A 133 -12.68 11.30 27.08
CA THR A 133 -13.73 11.80 26.19
C THR A 133 -15.03 11.02 26.39
N LEU A 134 -14.98 9.68 26.38
CA LEU A 134 -16.17 8.84 26.58
C LEU A 134 -16.82 9.04 27.95
N VAL A 135 -16.02 9.19 29.02
CA VAL A 135 -16.53 9.46 30.37
C VAL A 135 -17.22 10.83 30.44
N LYS A 136 -16.66 11.86 29.80
CA LYS A 136 -17.29 13.18 29.70
C LYS A 136 -18.61 13.12 28.93
N ASP A 137 -18.63 12.40 27.81
CA ASP A 137 -19.84 12.22 27.00
C ASP A 137 -20.94 11.53 27.83
N ALA A 138 -20.59 10.49 28.60
CA ALA A 138 -21.52 9.78 29.48
C ALA A 138 -22.05 10.66 30.63
N LEU A 139 -21.18 11.46 31.28
CA LEU A 139 -21.58 12.40 32.32
C LEU A 139 -22.51 13.49 31.78
N HIS A 140 -22.21 14.02 30.58
CA HIS A 140 -23.03 15.04 29.95
C HIS A 140 -24.41 14.49 29.58
N PHE A 141 -24.47 13.26 29.06
CA PHE A 141 -25.74 12.58 28.78
C PHE A 141 -26.59 12.43 30.04
N GLU A 142 -25.98 11.99 31.15
CA GLU A 142 -26.67 11.85 32.43
C GLU A 142 -27.18 13.19 32.98
N GLU A 143 -26.40 14.26 32.82
CA GLU A 143 -26.81 15.61 33.22
C GLU A 143 -28.05 16.09 32.45
N ILE A 144 -28.15 15.77 31.16
CA ILE A 144 -29.31 16.11 30.33
C ILE A 144 -30.53 15.26 30.73
N VAL A 145 -30.35 13.98 31.02
CA VAL A 145 -31.45 13.06 31.31
C VAL A 145 -31.98 13.22 32.73
N SER A 146 -31.10 13.26 33.72
CA SER A 146 -31.44 13.29 35.14
C SER A 146 -31.45 14.70 35.73
N GLY A 147 -30.99 15.71 34.98
CA GLY A 147 -30.95 17.12 35.41
C GLY A 147 -29.91 17.44 36.49
N SER A 148 -29.14 16.45 36.95
CA SER A 148 -28.07 16.60 37.94
C SER A 148 -27.15 15.38 37.93
N THR A 149 -25.84 15.63 38.02
CA THR A 149 -24.80 14.60 38.18
C THR A 149 -24.37 14.41 39.64
N ALA A 150 -24.95 15.16 40.57
CA ALA A 150 -24.47 15.26 41.96
C ALA A 150 -24.58 13.96 42.78
N HIS A 151 -25.38 12.99 42.33
CA HIS A 151 -25.54 11.69 43.00
C HIS A 151 -24.82 10.53 42.29
N LEU A 152 -24.08 10.81 41.21
CA LEU A 152 -23.39 9.76 40.47
C LEU A 152 -22.12 9.31 41.19
N THR A 153 -22.11 8.06 41.65
CA THR A 153 -20.94 7.45 42.32
C THR A 153 -20.06 6.65 41.36
N HIS A 154 -20.58 6.28 40.19
CA HIS A 154 -19.88 5.51 39.17
C HIS A 154 -20.42 5.86 37.77
N VAL A 155 -19.57 5.72 36.76
CA VAL A 155 -19.90 5.87 35.33
C VAL A 155 -19.54 4.56 34.64
N GLU A 156 -20.48 4.01 33.89
CA GLU A 156 -20.27 2.78 33.11
C GLU A 156 -19.94 3.13 31.66
N VAL A 157 -18.77 2.69 31.18
CA VAL A 157 -18.35 2.87 29.80
C VAL A 157 -18.13 1.48 29.18
N LYS A 158 -18.81 1.21 28.06
CA LYS A 158 -18.67 -0.08 27.38
C LYS A 158 -17.29 -0.19 26.74
N VAL A 159 -16.69 -1.38 26.87
CA VAL A 159 -15.37 -1.67 26.30
C VAL A 159 -15.43 -1.66 24.77
N GLU A 160 -16.54 -2.08 24.15
CA GLU A 160 -16.72 -1.97 22.70
C GLU A 160 -16.61 -0.52 22.20
N ASP A 161 -17.17 0.45 22.92
CA ASP A 161 -17.17 1.86 22.50
C ASP A 161 -15.75 2.42 22.49
N LEU A 162 -14.98 2.14 23.54
CA LEU A 162 -13.56 2.50 23.60
C LEU A 162 -12.76 1.83 22.49
N LYS A 163 -13.04 0.55 22.21
CA LYS A 163 -12.34 -0.20 21.16
C LYS A 163 -12.66 0.33 19.77
N ASN A 164 -13.92 0.64 19.49
CA ASN A 164 -14.34 1.19 18.20
C ASN A 164 -13.69 2.57 17.97
N LYS A 165 -13.71 3.44 19.00
CA LYS A 165 -13.10 4.78 18.94
C LYS A 165 -11.57 4.75 18.85
N ALA A 166 -10.92 3.69 19.31
CA ALA A 166 -9.48 3.47 19.16
C ALA A 166 -9.08 2.83 17.81
N GLN A 167 -10.04 2.33 17.04
CA GLN A 167 -9.82 1.69 15.73
C GLN A 167 -10.12 2.62 14.55
N GLU A 168 -10.86 3.71 14.77
CA GLU A 168 -10.97 4.86 13.85
C GLU A 168 -9.62 5.56 13.66
#